data_AF-A0A956ISH4-F1
#
_entry.id   AF-A0A956ISH4-F1
#
_cell.length_a   1.000
_cell.length_b   1.000
_cell.length_c   1.000
_cell.angle_alpha   90.00
_cell.angle_beta   90.00
_cell.angle_gamma   90.00
#
_symmetry.space_group_name_H-M   'P 1'
#
loop_
_entity.id
_entity.type
_entity.pdbx_description
1 polymer ?
#
loop_
_entity_poly.entity_id
_entity_poly.type
_entity_poly.pdbx_seq_one_letter_code
_entity_poly.pdbx_strand_id
1 'polypeptide(L)'
;MSEPVLKVIKDVLLPMITADGGELYLVHAGDDDVQLHLAGRFAGCPGNTLATRRVIEPLIHKAAPNARVSVTSGAIIPKNAQRL
;
A
#
# COMPACT_ATOMS: atom_id res chain seq x y z
N MET A 1 -8.26 12.81 3.89
CA MET A 1 -8.00 11.58 3.10
C MET A 1 -8.03 11.97 1.64
N SER A 2 -6.99 11.66 0.88
CA SER A 2 -6.94 11.96 -0.55
C SER A 2 -7.82 10.98 -1.33
N GLU A 3 -8.87 11.48 -1.96
CA GLU A 3 -9.83 10.66 -2.72
C GLU A 3 -9.19 9.98 -3.96
N PRO A 4 -8.36 10.67 -4.77
CA PRO A 4 -7.65 10.04 -5.89
C PRO A 4 -6.72 8.89 -5.46
N VAL A 5 -5.98 9.08 -4.36
CA VAL A 5 -5.08 8.06 -3.81
C VAL A 5 -5.87 6.84 -3.35
N LEU A 6 -6.94 7.06 -2.60
CA LEU A 6 -7.79 5.98 -2.08
C LEU A 6 -8.38 5.14 -3.23
N LYS A 7 -8.77 5.81 -4.32
CA LYS A 7 -9.28 5.15 -5.52
C LYS A 7 -8.22 4.25 -6.16
N VAL A 8 -6.99 4.74 -6.36
CA VAL A 8 -5.89 3.90 -6.88
C VAL A 8 -5.62 2.70 -5.97
N ILE A 9 -5.62 2.91 -4.66
CA ILE A 9 -5.38 1.83 -3.70
C ILE A 9 -6.47 0.76 -3.81
N LYS A 10 -7.75 1.15 -3.79
CA LYS A 10 -8.87 0.21 -3.78
C LYS A 10 -9.12 -0.45 -5.13
N ASP A 11 -9.03 0.31 -6.21
CA ASP A 11 -9.43 -0.16 -7.53
C ASP A 11 -8.30 -0.91 -8.27
N VAL A 12 -7.04 -0.70 -7.86
CA VAL A 12 -5.87 -1.29 -8.53
C VAL A 12 -5.02 -2.11 -7.58
N LEU A 13 -4.46 -1.48 -6.53
CA LEU A 13 -3.48 -2.14 -5.67
C LEU A 13 -4.08 -3.30 -4.88
N LEU A 14 -5.23 -3.08 -4.24
CA LEU A 14 -5.89 -4.09 -3.42
C LEU A 14 -6.19 -5.37 -4.22
N PRO A 15 -6.85 -5.33 -5.40
CA PRO A 15 -7.07 -6.51 -6.22
C PRO A 15 -5.77 -7.25 -6.59
N MET A 16 -4.71 -6.52 -6.97
CA MET A 16 -3.42 -7.11 -7.33
C MET A 16 -2.78 -7.84 -6.14
N ILE A 17 -2.70 -7.18 -4.99
CA ILE A 17 -2.11 -7.75 -3.78
C ILE A 17 -2.91 -8.97 -3.32
N THR A 18 -4.25 -8.90 -3.34
CA THR A 18 -5.12 -10.01 -2.96
C THR A 18 -5.02 -11.19 -3.94
N ALA A 19 -4.89 -10.94 -5.25
CA ALA A 19 -4.68 -11.99 -6.24
C ALA A 19 -3.39 -12.79 -6.00
N ASP A 20 -2.35 -12.13 -5.50
CA ASP A 20 -1.09 -12.76 -5.09
C ASP A 20 -1.14 -13.38 -3.68
N GLY A 21 -2.31 -13.37 -3.02
CA GLY A 21 -2.54 -13.90 -1.68
C GLY A 21 -2.00 -13.02 -0.55
N GLY A 22 -1.76 -11.74 -0.82
CA GLY A 22 -1.44 -10.73 0.17
C GLY A 22 -2.69 -10.09 0.78
N GLU A 23 -2.47 -9.36 1.87
CA GLU A 23 -3.47 -8.51 2.50
C GLU A 23 -2.94 -7.08 2.53
N LEU A 24 -3.81 -6.10 2.25
CA LEU A 24 -3.44 -4.69 2.22
C LEU A 24 -4.18 -3.93 3.32
N TYR A 25 -3.41 -3.19 4.10
CA TYR A 25 -3.91 -2.35 5.18
C TYR A 25 -3.53 -0.90 4.91
N LEU A 26 -4.50 -0.01 5.05
CA LEU A 26 -4.32 1.43 4.97
C LEU A 26 -3.99 2.00 6.35
N VAL A 27 -2.83 2.61 6.49
CA VAL A 27 -2.41 3.30 7.72
C VAL A 27 -2.71 4.80 7.59
N HIS A 28 -2.39 5.40 6.44
CA HIS A 28 -2.64 6.80 6.13
C HIS A 28 -2.75 7.04 4.61
N ALA A 29 -3.65 7.92 4.19
CA ALA A 29 -3.74 8.39 2.80
C ALA A 29 -4.01 9.90 2.77
N GLY A 30 -2.94 10.68 2.62
CA GLY A 30 -2.96 12.12 2.35
C GLY A 30 -2.41 12.43 0.94
N ASP A 31 -2.39 13.71 0.59
CA ASP A 31 -1.84 14.18 -0.69
C ASP A 31 -0.29 14.21 -0.67
N ASP A 32 0.31 14.38 0.51
CA ASP A 32 1.76 14.47 0.69
C ASP A 32 2.38 13.22 1.34
N ASP A 33 1.58 12.35 1.94
CA ASP A 33 2.04 11.14 2.64
C ASP A 33 1.03 10.00 2.50
N VAL A 34 1.53 8.82 2.15
CA VAL A 34 0.74 7.58 2.00
C VAL A 34 1.46 6.45 2.71
N GLN A 35 0.78 5.82 3.66
CA GLN A 35 1.31 4.75 4.48
C GLN A 35 0.46 3.50 4.35
N LEU A 36 1.10 2.41 3.96
CA LEU A 36 0.48 1.10 3.74
C LEU A 36 1.19 0.03 4.55
N HIS A 37 0.45 -1.03 4.86
CA HIS A 37 1.01 -2.23 5.46
C HIS A 37 0.56 -3.47 4.70
N LEU A 38 1.53 -4.32 4.36
CA LEU A 38 1.32 -5.58 3.65
C LEU A 38 1.41 -6.77 4.61
N ALA A 39 0.41 -7.64 4.58
CA ALA A 39 0.37 -8.90 5.32
C ALA A 39 0.04 -10.08 4.40
N GLY A 40 -0.36 -11.23 4.95
CA GLY A 40 -0.57 -12.46 4.18
C GLY A 40 0.73 -12.97 3.55
N ARG A 41 0.71 -13.38 2.28
CA ARG A 41 1.92 -13.84 1.56
C ARG A 41 3.00 -12.79 1.40
N PHE A 42 2.67 -11.51 1.57
CA PHE A 42 3.64 -10.42 1.57
C PHE A 42 4.28 -10.23 2.95
N ALA A 43 3.79 -10.86 4.02
CA ALA A 43 4.41 -10.77 5.34
C ALA A 43 5.82 -11.40 5.32
N GLY A 44 6.86 -10.56 5.36
CA GLY A 44 8.25 -11.00 5.33
C GLY A 44 8.77 -11.41 3.94
N CYS A 45 8.05 -11.09 2.86
CA CYS A 45 8.52 -11.36 1.52
C CYS A 45 9.70 -10.42 1.15
N PRO A 46 10.88 -10.95 0.76
CA PRO A 46 12.03 -10.12 0.38
C PRO A 46 11.75 -9.30 -0.90
N GLY A 47 10.81 -9.74 -1.72
CA GLY A 47 10.36 -9.02 -2.92
C GLY A 47 9.61 -7.72 -2.64
N ASN A 48 9.21 -7.45 -1.39
CA ASN A 48 8.43 -6.26 -1.04
C ASN A 48 9.13 -4.96 -1.40
N THR A 49 10.45 -4.87 -1.23
CA THR A 49 11.19 -3.68 -1.63
C THR A 49 11.07 -3.41 -3.13
N LEU A 50 11.06 -4.47 -3.96
CA LEU A 50 10.89 -4.35 -5.40
C LEU A 50 9.44 -4.00 -5.76
N ALA A 51 8.46 -4.69 -5.16
CA ALA A 51 7.04 -4.41 -5.37
C ALA A 51 6.69 -2.97 -4.99
N THR A 52 7.21 -2.49 -3.84
CA THR A 52 7.03 -1.11 -3.41
C THR A 52 7.60 -0.13 -4.43
N ARG A 53 8.87 -0.26 -4.82
CA ARG A 53 9.53 0.70 -5.72
C ARG A 53 9.05 0.67 -7.17
N ARG A 54 8.60 -0.49 -7.65
CA ARG A 54 8.28 -0.69 -9.08
C ARG A 54 6.79 -0.72 -9.37
N VAL A 55 5.95 -0.93 -8.36
CA VAL A 55 4.49 -1.06 -8.53
C VAL A 55 3.76 -0.06 -7.65
N ILE A 56 3.94 -0.15 -6.33
CA ILE A 56 3.15 0.65 -5.36
C ILE A 56 3.46 2.13 -5.49
N GLU A 57 4.73 2.53 -5.34
CA GLU A 57 5.18 3.93 -5.43
C GLU A 57 4.74 4.59 -6.75
N PRO A 58 5.04 4.02 -7.94
CA PRO A 58 4.61 4.62 -9.21
C PRO A 58 3.09 4.76 -9.35
N LEU A 59 2.31 3.81 -8.83
CA LEU A 59 0.85 3.89 -8.89
C LEU A 59 0.32 5.00 -7.99
N ILE A 60 0.84 5.13 -6.76
CA ILE A 60 0.47 6.23 -5.87
C ILE A 60 0.87 7.58 -6.48
N HIS A 61 2.06 7.70 -7.06
CA HIS A 61 2.52 8.94 -7.69
C HIS A 61 1.71 9.38 -8.91
N LYS A 62 0.95 8.48 -9.56
CA LYS A 62 -0.02 8.91 -10.59
C LYS A 62 -1.17 9.74 -10.01
N ALA A 63 -1.54 9.49 -8.75
CA ALA A 63 -2.61 10.21 -8.06
C ALA A 63 -2.06 11.35 -7.17
N ALA A 64 -0.87 11.18 -6.60
CA ALA A 64 -0.21 12.15 -5.72
C ALA A 64 1.29 12.21 -6.04
N PRO A 65 1.72 13.01 -7.03
CA PRO A 65 3.08 12.97 -7.59
C PRO A 65 4.22 13.21 -6.60
N ASN A 66 3.96 13.98 -5.55
CA ASN A 66 4.97 14.36 -4.55
C ASN A 66 4.81 13.60 -3.23
N ALA A 67 3.86 12.66 -3.14
CA ALA A 67 3.60 11.96 -1.91
C ALA A 67 4.80 11.13 -1.47
N ARG A 68 5.15 11.22 -0.19
CA ARG A 68 6.03 10.26 0.47
C ARG A 68 5.26 8.96 0.63
N VAL A 69 5.81 7.86 0.11
CA VAL A 69 5.20 6.55 0.23
C VAL A 69 6.01 5.71 1.21
N SER A 70 5.34 5.17 2.22
CA SER A 70 5.92 4.23 3.18
C SER A 70 5.13 2.94 3.17
N VAL A 71 5.81 1.83 2.94
CA VAL A 71 5.20 0.50 2.95
C VAL A 71 5.94 -0.35 3.96
N THR A 72 5.21 -0.80 4.98
CA THR A 72 5.70 -1.79 5.94
C THR A 72 5.11 -3.15 5.62
N SER A 73 5.70 -4.23 6.14
CA SER A 73 5.15 -5.57 5.96
C SER A 73 5.46 -6.47 7.14
N GLY A 74 4.53 -7.36 7.49
CA GLY A 74 4.73 -8.33 8.55
C GLY A 74 3.43 -8.97 9.04
N ALA A 75 3.55 -9.84 10.05
CA ALA A 75 2.39 -10.45 10.71
C ALA A 75 1.75 -9.52 11.76
N ILE A 76 2.49 -8.51 12.24
CA ILE A 76 2.02 -7.55 13.24
C ILE A 76 1.46 -6.32 12.54
N ILE A 77 0.14 -6.19 12.56
CA ILE A 77 -0.57 -5.09 11.93
C ILE A 77 -0.47 -3.83 12.82
N PRO A 78 -0.15 -2.64 12.26
CA PRO A 78 -0.16 -1.38 13.01
C PRO A 78 -1.55 -1.10 13.61
N LYS A 79 -1.60 -0.58 14.85
CA LYS A 79 -2.86 -0.38 15.59
C LYS A 79 -3.87 0.53 14.89
N ASN A 80 -3.40 1.49 14.11
CA ASN A 80 -4.22 2.45 13.38
C ASN A 80 -4.48 2.03 11.92
N ALA A 81 -4.11 0.81 11.53
CA ALA A 81 -4.30 0.35 10.17
C ALA A 81 -5.72 -0.20 9.96
N GLN A 82 -6.36 0.20 8.88
CA GLN A 82 -7.65 -0.33 8.43
C GLN A 82 -7.39 -1.38 7.34
N ARG A 83 -7.94 -2.60 7.51
CA ARG A 83 -7.96 -3.59 6.44
C ARG A 83 -8.84 -3.09 5.30
N LEU A 84 -8.32 -3.14 4.08
CA LEU A 84 -9.06 -2.77 2.87
C LEU A 84 -9.68 -3.99 2.19
#